data_AF-A0A0H5RBY6-F1
#
_entry.id   AF-A0A0H5RBY6-F1
#
_cell.length_a   1.000
_cell.length_b   1.000
_cell.length_c   1.000
_cell.angle_alpha   90.00
_cell.angle_beta   90.00
_cell.angle_gamma   90.00
#
_symmetry.space_group_name_H-M   'P 1'
#
loop_
_entity.id
_entity.type
_entity.pdbx_description
1 polymer ?
#
loop_
_entity_poly.entity_id
_entity_poly.type
_entity_poly.pdbx_seq_one_letter_code
_entity_poly.pdbx_strand_id
1 'polypeptide(L)'
;MQSVMSQNTTCHICHECNYTLERQPDTCRSMGHMTTRATVKKTWHRCKKCRLHTTALGRKEPAVSCVRCAGSEWERVSMYKGAELAELTPKLKITNEKRRIYDKS
;
A
#
# COMPACT_ATOMS: atom_id res chain seq x y z
N MET A 1 7.86 -21.90 11.40
CA MET A 1 6.93 -20.80 11.04
C MET A 1 6.84 -20.71 9.52
N GLN A 2 5.66 -20.52 8.95
CA GLN A 2 5.49 -20.47 7.48
C GLN A 2 5.60 -19.04 6.95
N SER A 3 6.45 -18.82 5.95
CA SER A 3 6.63 -17.54 5.25
C SER A 3 5.55 -17.37 4.18
N VAL A 4 4.80 -16.27 4.21
CA VAL A 4 3.77 -15.98 3.18
C VAL A 4 4.44 -15.28 2.01
N MET A 5 4.48 -15.94 0.85
CA MET A 5 5.13 -15.45 -0.38
C MET A 5 4.19 -14.69 -1.33
N SER A 6 2.88 -14.84 -1.12
CA SER A 6 1.86 -14.07 -1.81
C SER A 6 0.52 -14.15 -1.08
N GLN A 7 -0.30 -13.12 -1.21
CA GLN A 7 -1.66 -13.06 -0.64
C GLN A 7 -2.66 -12.59 -1.69
N ASN A 8 -3.85 -13.18 -1.74
CA ASN A 8 -4.94 -12.65 -2.56
C ASN A 8 -5.52 -11.41 -1.86
N THR A 9 -5.56 -10.28 -2.56
CA THR A 9 -6.13 -9.02 -2.05
C THR A 9 -7.10 -8.45 -3.08
N THR A 10 -8.06 -7.68 -2.61
CA THR A 10 -8.95 -6.95 -3.50
C THR A 10 -8.33 -5.60 -3.84
N CYS A 11 -8.27 -5.27 -5.12
CA CYS A 11 -7.77 -4.00 -5.63
C CYS A 11 -8.81 -3.30 -6.52
N HIS A 12 -8.55 -2.02 -6.78
CA HIS A 12 -9.29 -1.16 -7.68
C HIS A 12 -8.40 -0.80 -8.87
N ILE A 13 -8.91 -1.08 -10.06
CA ILE A 13 -8.29 -0.74 -11.34
C ILE A 13 -9.05 0.45 -11.90
N CYS A 14 -8.38 1.57 -12.15
CA CYS A 14 -9.00 2.72 -12.81
C CYS A 14 -8.66 2.69 -14.30
N HIS A 15 -9.67 2.76 -15.15
CA HIS A 15 -9.49 2.70 -16.61
C HIS A 15 -9.04 4.03 -17.22
N GLU A 16 -9.26 5.13 -16.50
CA GLU A 16 -8.85 6.47 -16.97
C GLU A 16 -7.39 6.77 -16.60
N CYS A 17 -6.99 6.46 -15.37
CA CYS A 17 -5.62 6.66 -14.89
C CYS A 17 -4.70 5.45 -15.11
N ASN A 18 -5.24 4.31 -15.55
CA ASN A 18 -4.51 3.05 -15.78
C ASN A 18 -3.68 2.57 -14.58
N TYR A 19 -4.10 2.86 -13.34
CA TYR A 19 -3.44 2.35 -12.13
C TYR A 19 -4.15 1.10 -11.58
N THR A 20 -3.44 0.40 -10.70
CA THR A 20 -4.01 -0.68 -9.87
C THR A 20 -3.56 -0.48 -8.44
N LEU A 21 -4.49 -0.23 -7.53
CA LEU A 21 -4.22 0.08 -6.11
C LEU A 21 -5.19 -0.67 -5.19
N GLU A 22 -4.75 -1.00 -3.97
CA GLU A 22 -5.62 -1.67 -2.97
C GLU A 22 -6.77 -0.77 -2.49
N ARG A 23 -6.57 0.55 -2.56
CA ARG A 23 -7.59 1.56 -2.26
C ARG A 23 -7.71 2.49 -3.45
N GLN A 24 -8.96 2.82 -3.78
CA GLN A 24 -9.24 3.87 -4.75
C GLN A 24 -8.79 5.21 -4.15
N PRO A 25 -7.96 6.02 -4.85
CA PRO A 25 -7.64 7.38 -4.44
C PRO A 25 -8.90 8.26 -4.42
N ASP A 26 -8.99 9.17 -3.44
CA ASP A 26 -10.11 10.09 -3.32
C ASP A 26 -10.26 10.98 -4.55
N THR A 27 -9.15 11.37 -5.17
CA THR A 27 -9.15 12.16 -6.42
C THR A 27 -9.91 11.46 -7.54
N CYS A 28 -9.66 10.16 -7.74
CA CYS A 28 -10.32 9.36 -8.78
C CYS A 28 -11.81 9.15 -8.46
N ARG A 29 -12.16 9.08 -7.17
CA ARG A 29 -13.55 9.02 -6.73
C ARG A 29 -14.28 10.34 -6.97
N SER A 30 -13.65 11.48 -6.66
CA SER A 30 -14.21 12.83 -6.85
C SER A 30 -14.39 13.19 -8.32
N MET A 31 -13.49 12.75 -9.20
CA MET A 31 -13.63 12.93 -10.64
C MET A 31 -14.62 11.95 -11.30
N GLY A 32 -15.15 10.98 -10.54
CA GLY A 32 -16.11 10.00 -11.06
C GLY A 32 -15.49 8.96 -11.99
N HIS A 33 -14.20 8.65 -11.83
CA HIS A 33 -13.53 7.74 -12.75
C HIS A 33 -14.12 6.33 -12.74
N MET A 34 -14.19 5.70 -13.91
CA MET A 34 -14.61 4.31 -13.99
C MET A 34 -13.54 3.39 -13.36
N THR A 35 -13.92 2.73 -12.26
CA THR A 35 -13.05 1.76 -11.57
C THR A 35 -13.67 0.37 -11.49
N THR A 36 -12.88 -0.65 -11.77
CA THR A 36 -13.25 -2.06 -11.60
C THR A 36 -12.59 -2.63 -10.35
N ARG A 37 -13.36 -3.37 -9.56
CA ARG A 37 -12.86 -4.11 -8.41
C ARG A 37 -12.44 -5.51 -8.86
N ALA A 38 -11.22 -5.93 -8.52
CA ALA A 38 -10.67 -7.23 -8.88
C ALA A 38 -9.92 -7.86 -7.71
N THR A 39 -9.92 -9.19 -7.62
CA THR A 39 -9.10 -9.93 -6.66
C THR A 39 -7.81 -10.36 -7.34
N VAL A 40 -6.67 -9.90 -6.83
CA VAL A 40 -5.35 -10.12 -7.42
C VAL A 40 -4.36 -10.66 -6.41
N LYS A 41 -3.32 -11.33 -6.90
CA LYS A 41 -2.22 -11.78 -6.06
C LYS A 41 -1.28 -10.61 -5.74
N LYS A 42 -1.17 -10.28 -4.46
CA LYS A 42 -0.20 -9.34 -3.88
C LYS A 42 1.10 -10.06 -3.56
N THR A 43 2.21 -9.43 -3.92
CA THR A 43 3.57 -9.91 -3.63
C THR A 43 4.41 -8.78 -3.02
N TRP A 44 5.39 -9.14 -2.21
CA TRP A 44 6.26 -8.18 -1.53
C TRP A 44 7.64 -8.15 -2.18
N HIS A 45 8.18 -6.95 -2.28
CA HIS A 45 9.44 -6.68 -2.95
C HIS A 45 10.29 -5.74 -2.12
N ARG A 46 11.60 -5.87 -2.24
CA ARG A 46 12.58 -5.02 -1.60
C ARG A 46 13.54 -4.48 -2.64
N CYS A 47 13.82 -3.19 -2.60
CA CYS A 47 14.82 -2.58 -3.49
C CYS A 47 16.20 -3.14 -3.15
N LYS A 48 16.94 -3.65 -4.14
CA LYS A 48 18.28 -4.21 -3.93
C LYS A 48 19.29 -3.16 -3.45
N LYS A 49 19.13 -1.91 -3.88
CA LYS A 49 20.06 -0.81 -3.55
C LYS A 49 19.81 -0.22 -2.16
N CYS A 50 18.61 0.31 -1.92
CA CYS A 50 18.31 1.05 -0.69
C CYS A 50 17.47 0.27 0.33
N ARG A 51 17.14 -0.99 0.03
CA ARG A 51 16.42 -1.91 0.93
C ARG A 51 15.00 -1.46 1.29
N LEU A 52 14.44 -0.48 0.58
CA LEU A 52 13.05 -0.03 0.69
C LEU A 52 12.09 -1.14 0.29
N HIS A 53 11.04 -1.37 1.07
CA HIS A 53 9.99 -2.33 0.75
C HIS A 53 8.89 -1.71 -0.12
N THR A 54 8.33 -2.50 -1.01
CA THR A 54 7.16 -2.16 -1.81
C THR A 54 6.34 -3.43 -2.08
N THR A 55 5.19 -3.26 -2.72
CA THR A 55 4.31 -4.37 -3.10
C THR A 55 3.90 -4.26 -4.55
N ALA A 56 3.72 -5.42 -5.19
CA ALA A 56 3.17 -5.51 -6.54
C ALA A 56 1.82 -6.24 -6.49
N LEU A 57 0.83 -5.69 -7.20
CA LEU A 57 -0.53 -6.22 -7.29
C LEU A 57 -0.75 -6.83 -8.68
N GLY A 58 -0.99 -8.14 -8.74
CA GLY A 58 -1.25 -8.84 -10.00
C GLY A 58 -0.07 -8.89 -10.99
N ARG A 59 1.11 -8.41 -10.58
CA ARG A 59 2.34 -8.37 -11.39
C ARG A 59 3.47 -9.13 -10.71
N LYS A 60 4.43 -9.60 -11.51
CA LYS A 60 5.63 -10.28 -11.01
C LYS A 60 6.50 -9.34 -10.17
N GLU A 61 6.62 -8.08 -10.60
CA GLU A 61 7.46 -7.04 -10.01
C GLU A 61 6.74 -5.67 -10.03
N PRO A 62 7.17 -4.70 -9.20
CA PRO A 62 6.63 -3.34 -9.20
C PRO A 62 6.91 -2.64 -10.54
N ALA A 63 5.91 -1.94 -11.09
CA ALA A 63 6.06 -1.20 -12.34
C ALA A 63 6.81 0.13 -12.19
N VAL A 64 7.13 0.53 -10.95
CA VAL A 64 7.73 1.83 -10.63
C VAL A 64 9.16 1.65 -10.13
N SER A 65 9.99 2.65 -10.44
CA SER A 65 11.32 2.81 -9.86
C SER A 65 11.23 3.04 -8.35
N CYS A 66 12.28 2.68 -7.63
CA CYS A 66 12.37 2.95 -6.20
C CYS A 66 12.35 4.46 -5.93
N VAL A 67 11.33 4.92 -5.20
CA VAL A 67 11.15 6.35 -4.86
C VAL A 67 12.30 6.94 -4.02
N ARG A 68 13.08 6.10 -3.33
CA ARG A 68 14.19 6.55 -2.47
C ARG A 68 15.52 6.69 -3.21
N CYS A 69 15.80 5.83 -4.19
CA CYS A 69 17.12 5.79 -4.84
C CYS A 69 17.08 5.71 -6.37
N ALA A 70 15.89 5.88 -6.97
CA ALA A 70 15.62 5.77 -8.40
C ALA A 70 16.01 4.42 -9.06
N GLY A 71 16.46 3.42 -8.28
CA GLY A 71 16.80 2.10 -8.79
C GLY A 71 15.59 1.30 -9.24
N SER A 72 15.72 0.50 -10.28
CA SER A 72 14.67 -0.38 -10.83
C SER A 72 14.82 -1.85 -10.42
N GLU A 73 15.86 -2.18 -9.64
CA GLU A 73 16.15 -3.55 -9.22
C GLU A 73 15.39 -3.92 -7.95
N TRP A 74 14.43 -4.83 -8.11
CA TRP A 74 13.60 -5.36 -7.03
C TRP A 74 13.98 -6.82 -6.75
N GLU A 75 13.92 -7.20 -5.47
CA GLU A 75 14.07 -8.56 -4.99
C GLU A 75 12.74 -8.98 -4.36
N ARG A 76 12.22 -10.14 -4.76
CA ARG A 76 10.99 -10.68 -4.18
C ARG A 76 11.28 -11.20 -2.78
N VAL A 77 10.48 -10.75 -1.81
CA VAL A 77 10.60 -11.13 -0.40
C VAL A 77 9.29 -11.71 0.13
N SER A 78 9.36 -12.43 1.25
CA SER A 78 8.17 -12.82 1.99
C SER A 78 7.54 -11.61 2.68
N MET A 79 6.29 -11.76 3.10
CA MET A 79 5.63 -10.78 3.94
C MET A 79 6.46 -10.52 5.20
N TYR A 80 6.85 -9.26 5.41
CA TYR A 80 7.49 -8.82 6.65
C TYR A 80 6.46 -8.96 7.79
N LYS A 81 6.52 -10.05 8.55
CA LYS A 81 6.00 -10.05 9.92
C LYS A 81 6.99 -9.20 10.70
N GLY A 82 6.53 -8.05 11.19
CA GLY A 82 7.34 -7.14 11.97
C GLY A 82 8.17 -7.90 13.01
N ALA A 83 9.36 -7.36 13.31
CA ALA A 83 9.92 -7.62 14.63
C ALA A 83 8.78 -7.49 15.66
N GLU A 84 8.75 -8.44 16.60
CA GLU A 84 7.91 -8.46 17.79
C GLU A 84 7.52 -7.02 18.18
N LEU A 85 6.21 -6.76 18.28
CA LEU A 85 5.64 -5.45 18.59
C LEU A 85 6.64 -4.66 19.41
N ALA A 86 7.33 -3.68 18.80
CA ALA A 86 8.04 -2.71 19.59
C ALA A 86 6.97 -2.15 20.50
N GLU A 87 7.04 -2.46 21.79
CA GLU A 87 6.02 -2.08 22.76
C GLU A 87 5.69 -0.62 22.49
N LEU A 88 4.44 -0.35 22.13
CA LEU A 88 3.98 1.00 21.87
C LEU A 88 4.33 1.78 23.13
N THR A 89 5.40 2.57 23.09
CA THR A 89 5.82 3.32 24.26
C THR A 89 4.59 4.08 24.78
N PRO A 90 4.34 4.13 26.10
CA PRO A 90 3.08 4.61 26.68
C PRO A 90 2.78 6.11 26.46
N LYS A 91 3.47 6.78 25.53
CA LYS A 91 3.35 8.21 25.25
C LYS A 91 2.50 8.57 24.03
N LEU A 92 1.83 7.62 23.38
CA LEU A 92 0.74 7.97 22.47
C LEU A 92 -0.54 8.18 23.27
N LYS A 93 -0.72 9.41 23.78
CA LYS A 93 -2.00 9.85 24.33
C LYS A 93 -3.00 9.87 23.18
N ILE A 94 -3.87 8.88 23.11
CA ILE A 94 -5.08 8.91 22.28
C ILE A 94 -6.00 9.94 22.94
N THR A 95 -5.79 11.23 22.67
CA THR A 95 -6.79 12.24 23.00
C THR A 95 -7.93 12.06 22.03
N ASN A 96 -9.00 11.40 22.48
CA ASN A 96 -10.30 11.35 21.83
C ASN A 96 -10.94 12.75 21.79
N GLU A 97 -10.28 13.73 21.18
CA GLU A 97 -10.90 15.02 20.91
C GLU A 97 -11.67 14.89 19.60
N LYS A 98 -12.97 14.61 19.72
CA LYS A 98 -13.93 14.76 18.63
C LYS A 98 -13.94 16.25 18.23
N ARG A 99 -13.13 16.64 17.25
CA ARG A 99 -13.37 17.89 16.52
C ARG A 99 -14.68 17.74 15.75
N ARG A 100 -15.78 18.11 16.41
CA ARG A 100 -17.03 18.48 15.76
C ARG A 100 -16.73 19.73 14.93
N ILE A 101 -16.41 19.51 13.66
CA ILE A 101 -16.49 20.58 12.67
C ILE A 101 -17.98 20.71 12.35
N TYR A 102 -18.64 21.67 12.98
CA TYR A 102 -19.90 22.21 12.47
C TYR A 102 -19.70 23.71 12.30
N ASP A 103 -19.49 24.06 11.03
CA ASP A 103 -19.63 25.40 10.48
C ASP A 103 -21.11 25.78 10.49
N LYS A 104 -21.46 26.97 10.97
CA LYS A 104 -22.59 27.76 10.45
C LYS A 104 -22.58 29.20 11.00
N SER A 105 -22.55 30.11 10.03
CA SER A 105 -22.92 31.54 9.97
C SER A 105 -23.67 32.15 11.14
#